data_AF-A0A661VBC7-F1
#
_entry.id   AF-A0A661VBC7-F1
#
_cell.length_a   1.000
_cell.length_b   1.000
_cell.length_c   1.000
_cell.angle_alpha   90.00
_cell.angle_beta   90.00
_cell.angle_gamma   90.00
#
_symmetry.space_group_name_H-M   'P 1'
#
loop_
_entity.id
_entity.type
_entity.pdbx_description
1 polymer ?
#
loop_
_entity_poly.entity_id
_entity_poly.type
_entity_poly.pdbx_seq_one_letter_code
_entity_poly.pdbx_strand_id
1 'polypeptide(L)'
;MVMMFTVGAAATETRVIAKGAPIHGANGIMFDAEDNLYIASVVGREIVVINPRNGKIINRLGPEVGVECPDDLVFGPDGSLYWTELLTGFVGRMSPEGVVTKQFVAPGVNPITFSTAGRLFVALDFLGDGLYELDPNLIAPPRPIIVATEENPYPLGFLNGFDFGPDGRLYGPLFAAGMVVSIDVNSCENTSNPWADCDIRVVADGFTVPAAAKFDSQGRLHVVDQSGEVFRVDTTTGEKTVIASNFPPALDNLAFDSQGNLYVSNTNDGSVTRILPSGQGRILSPGGMIFPVGVAVLQRPDGSESVFVADLFTLREFNGLTGKQVGIASANMVGEGLTSPFTVSTDGDRLVVSSWFGGAVQVWDPQEGQVIEHYAMPVPLNAVRFQDDLVVADLGLGGVVWASDGKMILPIDQTNVFVPAGLATSGDMLWVADWATGIVWQVGFDGKDPLTPVPVASGLANPEGLTLDLDGSLLVIEAGAGRLSRVDLTTGEVSVVVDGLELGSVAPADVPPTWGLNGVAVSSSGAIYITGDVTNVLYRIWPR
;
A
#
# COMPACT_ATOMS: atom_id res chain seq x y z
N MET A 1 -8.35 43.54 47.36
CA MET A 1 -8.18 43.62 45.89
C MET A 1 -7.74 42.24 45.43
N VAL A 2 -8.69 41.40 45.04
CA VAL A 2 -8.44 40.04 44.55
C VAL A 2 -8.09 40.16 43.08
N MET A 3 -6.86 39.82 42.70
CA MET A 3 -6.48 39.68 41.29
C MET A 3 -7.11 38.40 40.76
N MET A 4 -8.14 38.54 39.93
CA MET A 4 -8.57 37.49 39.01
C MET A 4 -7.51 37.38 37.91
N PHE A 5 -6.84 36.23 37.82
CA PHE A 5 -6.13 35.84 36.61
C PHE A 5 -7.15 35.24 35.65
N THR A 6 -7.47 35.96 34.58
CA THR A 6 -8.10 35.38 33.40
C THR A 6 -7.08 34.49 32.70
N VAL A 7 -7.25 33.18 32.79
CA VAL A 7 -6.53 32.21 31.94
C VAL A 7 -7.13 32.38 30.54
N GLY A 8 -6.35 32.88 29.59
CA GLY A 8 -6.74 32.90 28.18
C GLY A 8 -6.88 31.46 27.67
N ALA A 9 -7.90 31.21 26.83
CA ALA A 9 -8.02 29.94 26.13
C ALA A 9 -6.72 29.65 25.36
N ALA A 10 -6.13 28.47 25.57
CA ALA A 10 -5.01 28.03 24.77
C ALA A 10 -5.50 27.89 23.31
N ALA A 11 -4.74 28.42 22.35
CA ALA A 11 -5.08 28.27 20.94
C ALA A 11 -5.01 26.79 20.55
N THR A 12 -5.97 26.34 19.74
CA THR A 12 -5.96 25.01 19.11
C THR A 12 -4.63 24.79 18.40
N GLU A 13 -3.88 23.75 18.79
CA GLU A 13 -2.55 23.48 18.24
C GLU A 13 -2.54 22.15 17.49
N THR A 14 -2.27 22.22 16.18
CA THR A 14 -2.03 21.04 15.33
C THR A 14 -0.55 20.69 15.33
N ARG A 15 -0.22 19.47 15.76
CA ARG A 15 1.16 18.96 15.78
C ARG A 15 1.28 17.70 14.96
N VAL A 16 2.35 17.58 14.18
CA VAL A 16 2.78 16.28 13.64
C VAL A 16 3.48 15.51 14.76
N ILE A 17 2.90 14.38 15.17
CA ILE A 17 3.46 13.54 16.24
C ILE A 17 4.27 12.37 15.69
N ALA A 18 3.98 11.91 14.47
CA ALA A 18 4.80 10.92 13.77
C ALA A 18 4.97 11.31 12.30
N LYS A 19 6.17 11.07 11.76
CA LYS A 19 6.51 11.21 10.34
C LYS A 19 6.95 9.85 9.81
N GLY A 20 6.50 9.52 8.61
CA GLY A 20 6.79 8.28 7.92
C GLY A 20 8.00 8.37 7.01
N ALA A 21 8.07 7.38 6.12
CA ALA A 21 9.13 7.23 5.15
C ALA A 21 9.08 8.35 4.09
N PRO A 22 10.24 8.78 3.56
CA PRO A 22 10.28 9.69 2.41
C PRO A 22 9.75 9.08 1.11
N ILE A 23 9.59 7.75 1.07
CA ILE A 23 9.14 6.97 -0.10
C ILE A 23 7.91 6.18 0.35
N HIS A 24 6.83 6.25 -0.42
CA HIS A 24 5.56 5.56 -0.16
C HIS A 24 5.65 4.06 -0.51
N GLY A 25 6.53 3.34 0.20
CA GLY A 25 6.91 1.97 -0.12
C GLY A 25 8.00 1.95 -1.20
N ALA A 26 9.10 1.24 -0.93
CA ALA A 26 10.22 1.10 -1.85
C ALA A 26 10.18 -0.30 -2.46
N ASN A 27 9.88 -0.38 -3.75
CA ASN A 27 9.74 -1.63 -4.50
C ASN A 27 11.02 -1.93 -5.30
N GLY A 28 10.91 -2.17 -6.60
CA GLY A 28 12.04 -2.39 -7.51
C GLY A 28 13.03 -1.25 -7.52
N ILE A 29 14.32 -1.60 -7.58
CA ILE A 29 15.43 -0.66 -7.55
C ILE A 29 16.45 -0.98 -8.64
N MET A 30 17.02 0.05 -9.26
CA MET A 30 18.03 -0.10 -10.31
C MET A 30 18.94 1.13 -10.36
N PHE A 31 20.21 0.93 -10.72
CA PHE A 31 21.15 2.03 -10.95
C PHE A 31 21.15 2.47 -12.43
N ASP A 32 21.25 3.77 -12.67
CA ASP A 32 21.59 4.30 -13.99
C ASP A 32 23.12 4.20 -14.26
N ALA A 33 23.56 4.69 -15.43
CA ALA A 33 24.97 4.68 -15.82
C ALA A 33 25.85 5.63 -14.98
N GLU A 34 25.24 6.58 -14.26
CA GLU A 34 25.89 7.56 -13.40
C GLU A 34 25.90 7.16 -11.91
N ASP A 35 25.45 5.95 -11.58
CA ASP A 35 25.22 5.45 -10.23
C ASP A 35 24.21 6.30 -9.43
N ASN A 36 23.16 6.83 -10.05
CA ASN A 36 21.96 7.24 -9.31
C ASN A 36 21.02 6.05 -9.15
N LEU A 37 20.42 5.93 -7.96
CA LEU A 37 19.52 4.84 -7.62
C LEU A 37 18.08 5.23 -7.91
N TYR A 38 17.43 4.54 -8.85
CA TYR A 38 16.02 4.67 -9.18
C TYR A 38 15.24 3.64 -8.36
N ILE A 39 14.13 4.07 -7.77
CA ILE A 39 13.30 3.27 -6.86
C ILE A 39 11.84 3.44 -7.28
N ALA A 40 11.20 2.34 -7.67
CA ALA A 40 9.77 2.29 -7.90
C ALA A 40 9.01 2.35 -6.56
N SER A 41 7.84 3.00 -6.59
CA SER A 41 6.92 3.12 -5.47
C SER A 41 5.49 3.01 -5.99
N VAL A 42 4.87 1.85 -5.75
CA VAL A 42 3.54 1.53 -6.30
C VAL A 42 2.50 2.51 -5.78
N VAL A 43 2.46 2.70 -4.47
CA VAL A 43 1.44 3.53 -3.81
C VAL A 43 1.79 5.01 -3.85
N GLY A 44 3.09 5.34 -3.87
CA GLY A 44 3.57 6.70 -4.12
C GLY A 44 3.32 7.21 -5.53
N ARG A 45 2.97 6.32 -6.46
CA ARG A 45 2.74 6.62 -7.86
C ARG A 45 3.93 7.30 -8.54
N GLU A 46 5.13 6.85 -8.20
CA GLU A 46 6.35 7.55 -8.60
C GLU A 46 7.59 6.65 -8.69
N ILE A 47 8.55 7.09 -9.50
CA ILE A 47 9.93 6.61 -9.43
C ILE A 47 10.77 7.67 -8.72
N VAL A 48 11.35 7.31 -7.58
CA VAL A 48 12.23 8.17 -6.77
C VAL A 48 13.67 7.96 -7.19
N VAL A 49 14.41 9.05 -7.42
CA VAL A 49 15.84 8.99 -7.76
C VAL A 49 16.67 9.51 -6.58
N ILE A 50 17.57 8.67 -6.07
CA ILE A 50 18.44 8.96 -4.93
C ILE A 50 19.91 8.98 -5.35
N ASN A 51 20.66 9.94 -4.81
CA ASN A 51 22.12 9.90 -4.85
C ASN A 51 22.63 8.93 -3.77
N PRO A 52 23.20 7.77 -4.13
CA PRO A 52 23.58 6.73 -3.16
C PRO A 52 24.75 7.14 -2.26
N ARG A 53 25.48 8.22 -2.60
CA ARG A 53 26.60 8.71 -1.79
C ARG A 53 26.13 9.39 -0.50
N ASN A 54 24.94 9.99 -0.51
CA ASN A 54 24.44 10.78 0.61
C ASN A 54 22.97 10.56 0.97
N GLY A 55 22.23 9.72 0.22
CA GLY A 55 20.83 9.40 0.49
C GLY A 55 19.85 10.51 0.11
N LYS A 56 20.30 11.56 -0.56
CA LYS A 56 19.43 12.67 -0.97
C LYS A 56 18.58 12.24 -2.17
N ILE A 57 17.27 12.44 -2.07
CA ILE A 57 16.36 12.42 -3.22
C ILE A 57 16.70 13.60 -4.14
N ILE A 58 17.04 13.28 -5.38
CA ILE A 58 17.46 14.26 -6.40
C ILE A 58 16.42 14.45 -7.51
N ASN A 59 15.50 13.50 -7.67
CA ASN A 59 14.38 13.61 -8.60
C ASN A 59 13.20 12.72 -8.20
N ARG A 60 12.01 13.02 -8.70
CA ARG A 60 10.80 12.19 -8.63
C ARG A 60 10.13 12.24 -10.00
N LEU A 61 9.76 11.08 -10.53
CA LEU A 61 9.02 10.95 -11.79
C LEU A 61 7.63 10.43 -11.45
N GLY A 62 6.59 11.24 -11.61
CA GLY A 62 5.21 10.89 -11.28
C GLY A 62 4.25 10.94 -12.47
N PRO A 63 2.94 11.05 -12.20
CA PRO A 63 1.90 11.06 -13.23
C PRO A 63 2.05 12.17 -14.27
N GLU A 64 2.69 13.29 -13.90
CA GLU A 64 2.97 14.42 -14.79
C GLU A 64 3.90 14.07 -15.96
N VAL A 65 4.69 13.00 -15.82
CA VAL A 65 5.50 12.42 -16.90
C VAL A 65 5.02 11.02 -17.32
N GLY A 66 3.82 10.62 -16.87
CA GLY A 66 3.19 9.36 -17.23
C GLY A 66 3.60 8.16 -16.39
N VAL A 67 4.27 8.33 -15.25
CA VAL A 67 4.53 7.24 -14.30
C VAL A 67 3.32 7.11 -13.37
N GLU A 68 2.67 5.96 -13.32
CA GLU A 68 1.43 5.79 -12.52
C GLU A 68 1.60 4.94 -11.27
N CYS A 69 1.95 3.65 -11.35
CA CYS A 69 2.07 2.77 -10.17
C CYS A 69 3.27 1.84 -10.33
N PRO A 70 4.50 2.39 -10.46
CA PRO A 70 5.66 1.60 -10.80
C PRO A 70 5.97 0.57 -9.72
N ASP A 71 6.23 -0.69 -10.10
CA ASP A 71 6.64 -1.75 -9.17
C ASP A 71 8.11 -2.17 -9.40
N ASP A 72 8.49 -2.50 -10.63
CA ASP A 72 9.89 -2.77 -11.00
C ASP A 72 10.33 -1.95 -12.22
N LEU A 73 11.65 -1.80 -12.39
CA LEU A 73 12.23 -0.94 -13.43
C LEU A 73 13.60 -1.42 -13.92
N VAL A 74 13.90 -1.14 -15.18
CA VAL A 74 15.17 -1.53 -15.83
C VAL A 74 15.59 -0.49 -16.86
N PHE A 75 16.91 -0.32 -17.03
CA PHE A 75 17.46 0.44 -18.17
C PHE A 75 17.73 -0.50 -19.34
N GLY A 76 17.23 -0.15 -20.52
CA GLY A 76 17.49 -0.89 -21.74
C GLY A 76 18.86 -0.60 -22.36
N PRO A 77 19.31 -1.40 -23.34
CA PRO A 77 20.59 -1.20 -24.02
C PRO A 77 20.73 0.15 -24.76
N ASP A 78 19.62 0.82 -25.05
CA ASP A 78 19.57 2.13 -25.68
C ASP A 78 19.58 3.29 -24.65
N GLY A 79 19.66 2.99 -23.35
CA GLY A 79 19.61 3.96 -22.26
C GLY A 79 18.19 4.39 -21.87
N SER A 80 17.14 3.84 -22.48
CA SER A 80 15.77 4.12 -22.08
C SER A 80 15.45 3.50 -20.72
N LEU A 81 14.66 4.20 -19.91
CA LEU A 81 14.08 3.69 -18.67
C LEU A 81 12.79 2.94 -18.99
N TYR A 82 12.61 1.75 -18.43
CA TYR A 82 11.39 0.96 -18.50
C TYR A 82 10.87 0.71 -17.09
N TRP A 83 9.56 0.69 -16.92
CA TRP A 83 8.93 0.35 -15.64
C TRP A 83 7.64 -0.45 -15.86
N THR A 84 7.31 -1.30 -14.89
CA THR A 84 6.04 -2.01 -14.83
C THR A 84 5.06 -1.26 -13.94
N GLU A 85 3.78 -1.24 -14.28
CA GLU A 85 2.72 -0.64 -13.46
C GLU A 85 1.78 -1.74 -12.96
N LEU A 86 2.02 -2.24 -11.74
CA LEU A 86 1.35 -3.43 -11.18
C LEU A 86 -0.19 -3.31 -11.27
N LEU A 87 -0.74 -2.18 -10.85
CA LEU A 87 -2.19 -1.99 -10.74
C LEU A 87 -2.88 -1.71 -12.07
N THR A 88 -2.25 -0.91 -12.94
CA THR A 88 -2.84 -0.49 -14.23
C THR A 88 -2.56 -1.51 -15.35
N GLY A 89 -1.57 -2.38 -15.16
CA GLY A 89 -1.20 -3.44 -16.10
C GLY A 89 -0.37 -2.98 -17.30
N PHE A 90 0.21 -1.78 -17.25
CA PHE A 90 1.04 -1.22 -18.32
C PHE A 90 2.53 -1.42 -18.08
N VAL A 91 3.29 -1.52 -19.17
CA VAL A 91 4.73 -1.27 -19.18
C VAL A 91 4.96 0.09 -19.81
N GLY A 92 5.66 0.96 -19.10
CA GLY A 92 6.11 2.25 -19.59
C GLY A 92 7.55 2.22 -20.07
N ARG A 93 7.86 3.09 -21.04
CA ARG A 93 9.20 3.33 -21.56
C ARG A 93 9.43 4.82 -21.71
N MET A 94 10.55 5.34 -21.22
CA MET A 94 11.00 6.71 -21.42
C MET A 94 12.35 6.68 -22.15
N SER A 95 12.40 7.23 -23.37
CA SER A 95 13.65 7.32 -24.13
C SER A 95 14.64 8.30 -23.49
N PRO A 96 15.94 8.28 -23.85
CA PRO A 96 16.90 9.28 -23.38
C PRO A 96 16.52 10.73 -23.70
N GLU A 97 15.71 10.94 -24.75
CA GLU A 97 15.15 12.24 -25.12
C GLU A 97 13.90 12.63 -24.30
N GLY A 98 13.43 11.76 -23.40
CA GLY A 98 12.26 11.97 -22.55
C GLY A 98 10.92 11.59 -23.19
N VAL A 99 10.92 10.87 -24.33
CA VAL A 99 9.68 10.45 -24.98
C VAL A 99 9.10 9.24 -24.26
N VAL A 100 7.86 9.36 -23.78
CA VAL A 100 7.16 8.31 -23.05
C VAL A 100 6.20 7.54 -23.96
N THR A 101 6.30 6.21 -23.94
CA THR A 101 5.34 5.28 -24.55
C THR A 101 4.87 4.26 -23.52
N LYS A 102 3.67 3.72 -23.71
CA LYS A 102 3.09 2.67 -22.86
C LYS A 102 2.49 1.55 -23.69
N GLN A 103 2.54 0.33 -23.17
CA GLN A 103 1.83 -0.82 -23.71
C GLN A 103 1.15 -1.57 -22.58
N PHE A 104 -0.14 -1.86 -22.75
CA PHE A 104 -0.86 -2.73 -21.83
C PHE A 104 -0.39 -4.18 -21.99
N VAL A 105 -0.15 -4.86 -20.88
CA VAL A 105 0.19 -6.29 -20.82
C VAL A 105 -0.95 -7.03 -20.15
N ALA A 106 -1.07 -6.90 -18.83
CA ALA A 106 -2.18 -7.39 -18.00
C ALA A 106 -2.02 -6.82 -16.56
N PRO A 107 -3.09 -6.76 -15.75
CA PRO A 107 -2.97 -6.47 -14.32
C PRO A 107 -1.95 -7.40 -13.65
N GLY A 108 -1.18 -6.85 -12.72
CA GLY A 108 -0.12 -7.56 -12.03
C GLY A 108 1.21 -7.59 -12.77
N VAL A 109 1.38 -6.86 -13.89
CA VAL A 109 2.66 -6.87 -14.61
C VAL A 109 3.82 -6.49 -13.70
N ASN A 110 4.69 -7.46 -13.45
CA ASN A 110 5.85 -7.44 -12.57
C ASN A 110 6.53 -8.82 -12.62
N PRO A 111 7.87 -8.94 -12.64
CA PRO A 111 8.91 -7.92 -12.74
C PRO A 111 9.28 -7.63 -14.19
N ILE A 112 10.41 -6.93 -14.43
CA ILE A 112 10.93 -6.61 -15.76
C ILE A 112 12.45 -6.76 -15.85
N THR A 113 12.97 -7.29 -16.97
CA THR A 113 14.42 -7.31 -17.25
C THR A 113 14.74 -7.43 -18.74
N PHE A 114 15.97 -7.08 -19.10
CA PHE A 114 16.55 -7.38 -20.40
C PHE A 114 17.48 -8.60 -20.35
N SER A 115 17.38 -9.46 -21.35
CA SER A 115 18.46 -10.40 -21.67
C SER A 115 19.68 -9.68 -22.24
N THR A 116 20.84 -10.34 -22.21
CA THR A 116 22.08 -9.85 -22.83
C THR A 116 21.97 -9.68 -24.35
N ALA A 117 20.99 -10.33 -25.00
CA ALA A 117 20.68 -10.17 -26.41
C ALA A 117 19.74 -8.98 -26.71
N GLY A 118 19.35 -8.21 -25.68
CA GLY A 118 18.47 -7.04 -25.84
C GLY A 118 16.97 -7.35 -25.94
N ARG A 119 16.56 -8.58 -25.61
CA ARG A 119 15.13 -8.98 -25.52
C ARG A 119 14.56 -8.59 -24.15
N LEU A 120 13.36 -8.02 -24.12
CA LEU A 120 12.67 -7.52 -22.93
C LEU A 120 11.64 -8.53 -22.43
N PHE A 121 11.65 -8.83 -21.13
CA PHE A 121 10.73 -9.78 -20.52
C PHE A 121 10.04 -9.18 -19.30
N VAL A 122 8.78 -9.55 -19.10
CA VAL A 122 7.99 -9.27 -17.89
C VAL A 122 7.23 -10.50 -17.41
N ALA A 123 7.01 -10.65 -16.11
CA ALA A 123 6.02 -11.60 -15.59
C ALA A 123 4.76 -10.89 -15.10
N LEU A 124 3.84 -11.64 -14.49
CA LEU A 124 2.74 -11.11 -13.70
C LEU A 124 2.80 -11.67 -12.27
N ASP A 125 2.53 -10.82 -11.28
CA ASP A 125 2.42 -11.17 -9.86
C ASP A 125 1.12 -10.63 -9.25
N PHE A 126 0.58 -11.38 -8.27
CA PHE A 126 -0.55 -11.05 -7.37
C PHE A 126 -1.93 -10.83 -8.01
N LEU A 127 -2.01 -10.10 -9.13
CA LEU A 127 -3.23 -9.83 -9.89
C LEU A 127 -3.32 -10.68 -11.18
N GLY A 128 -2.31 -11.52 -11.41
CA GLY A 128 -2.20 -12.45 -12.52
C GLY A 128 -0.97 -13.34 -12.33
N ASP A 129 -0.76 -14.27 -13.25
CA ASP A 129 0.44 -15.09 -13.32
C ASP A 129 0.79 -15.40 -14.80
N GLY A 130 2.08 -15.47 -15.11
CA GLY A 130 2.57 -15.69 -16.47
C GLY A 130 3.89 -14.99 -16.77
N LEU A 131 4.43 -15.23 -17.97
CA LEU A 131 5.70 -14.68 -18.46
C LEU A 131 5.53 -14.26 -19.92
N TYR A 132 5.97 -13.05 -20.26
CA TYR A 132 5.79 -12.42 -21.57
C TYR A 132 7.11 -11.83 -22.08
N GLU A 133 7.30 -11.89 -23.40
CA GLU A 133 8.33 -11.11 -24.10
C GLU A 133 7.68 -9.90 -24.77
N LEU A 134 8.30 -8.74 -24.63
CA LEU A 134 7.84 -7.50 -25.24
C LEU A 134 8.81 -7.06 -26.34
N ASP A 135 8.28 -6.38 -27.35
CA ASP A 135 9.10 -5.56 -28.25
C ASP A 135 9.74 -4.42 -27.43
N PRO A 136 11.07 -4.26 -27.44
CA PRO A 136 11.73 -3.18 -26.71
C PRO A 136 11.25 -1.76 -27.08
N ASN A 137 10.63 -1.58 -28.25
CA ASN A 137 10.03 -0.29 -28.63
C ASN A 137 8.55 -0.15 -28.21
N LEU A 138 7.98 -1.20 -27.61
CA LEU A 138 6.56 -1.31 -27.24
C LEU A 138 5.60 -1.15 -28.43
N ILE A 139 6.00 -1.60 -29.63
CA ILE A 139 5.19 -1.49 -30.86
C ILE A 139 4.43 -2.79 -31.13
N ALA A 140 5.15 -3.92 -31.21
CA ALA A 140 4.50 -5.22 -31.38
C ALA A 140 3.78 -5.63 -30.08
N PRO A 141 2.62 -6.32 -30.17
CA PRO A 141 1.89 -6.75 -28.98
C PRO A 141 2.73 -7.71 -28.12
N PRO A 142 2.47 -7.79 -26.80
CA PRO A 142 3.16 -8.72 -25.90
C PRO A 142 3.04 -10.16 -26.40
N ARG A 143 4.16 -10.88 -26.43
CA ARG A 143 4.24 -12.27 -26.85
C ARG A 143 4.21 -13.17 -25.61
N PRO A 144 3.17 -14.01 -25.40
CA PRO A 144 3.12 -14.91 -24.26
C PRO A 144 4.17 -16.02 -24.36
N ILE A 145 4.87 -16.26 -23.25
CA ILE A 145 5.79 -17.38 -23.05
C ILE A 145 5.11 -18.44 -22.17
N ILE A 146 4.55 -17.99 -21.06
CA ILE A 146 3.78 -18.79 -20.09
C ILE A 146 2.51 -18.00 -19.76
N VAL A 147 1.35 -18.65 -19.76
CA VAL A 147 0.04 -18.00 -19.55
C VAL A 147 -0.81 -18.73 -18.52
N ALA A 148 -1.48 -17.97 -17.66
CA ALA A 148 -2.56 -18.48 -16.83
C ALA A 148 -3.80 -18.82 -17.68
N THR A 149 -4.52 -19.87 -17.30
CA THR A 149 -5.84 -20.22 -17.84
C THR A 149 -6.83 -20.48 -16.71
N GLU A 150 -8.10 -20.68 -17.03
CA GLU A 150 -9.11 -21.04 -16.00
C GLU A 150 -8.74 -22.37 -15.31
N GLU A 151 -8.18 -23.33 -16.06
CA GLU A 151 -7.75 -24.63 -15.52
C GLU A 151 -6.42 -24.58 -14.77
N ASN A 152 -5.54 -23.65 -15.12
CA ASN A 152 -4.30 -23.40 -14.39
C ASN A 152 -4.07 -21.89 -14.21
N PRO A 153 -4.70 -21.28 -13.19
CA PRO A 153 -4.62 -19.84 -12.98
C PRO A 153 -3.26 -19.37 -12.45
N TYR A 154 -2.43 -20.28 -11.93
CA TYR A 154 -1.12 -19.98 -11.33
C TYR A 154 -0.03 -20.95 -11.84
N PRO A 155 0.32 -20.91 -13.14
CA PRO A 155 1.29 -21.84 -13.73
C PRO A 155 2.71 -21.75 -13.14
N LEU A 156 3.09 -20.60 -12.57
CA LEU A 156 4.38 -20.36 -11.95
C LEU A 156 4.24 -20.12 -10.44
N GLY A 157 3.15 -19.51 -9.99
CA GLY A 157 2.98 -19.09 -8.60
C GLY A 157 3.74 -17.80 -8.28
N PHE A 158 3.62 -16.79 -9.16
CA PHE A 158 4.18 -15.44 -9.04
C PHE A 158 5.71 -15.43 -9.20
N LEU A 159 6.16 -15.41 -10.46
CA LEU A 159 7.58 -15.30 -10.81
C LEU A 159 8.04 -13.84 -10.66
N ASN A 160 8.59 -13.51 -9.49
CA ASN A 160 8.94 -12.14 -9.12
C ASN A 160 10.42 -11.80 -9.46
N GLY A 161 10.92 -10.64 -9.02
CA GLY A 161 12.16 -9.94 -9.37
C GLY A 161 13.29 -10.77 -9.98
N PHE A 162 13.23 -11.04 -11.29
CA PHE A 162 14.13 -11.98 -11.96
C PHE A 162 15.32 -11.30 -12.66
N ASP A 163 16.30 -12.08 -13.08
CA ASP A 163 17.42 -11.63 -13.91
C ASP A 163 17.96 -12.75 -14.80
N PHE A 164 18.65 -12.39 -15.89
CA PHE A 164 19.33 -13.36 -16.75
C PHE A 164 20.70 -13.73 -16.19
N GLY A 165 20.92 -15.04 -16.06
CA GLY A 165 22.22 -15.58 -15.68
C GLY A 165 23.24 -15.55 -16.82
N PRO A 166 24.53 -15.76 -16.50
CA PRO A 166 25.62 -15.80 -17.49
C PRO A 166 25.50 -16.98 -18.47
N ASP A 167 24.64 -17.96 -18.17
CA ASP A 167 24.32 -19.09 -19.04
C ASP A 167 23.14 -18.80 -20.00
N GLY A 168 22.56 -17.60 -19.94
CA GLY A 168 21.45 -17.17 -20.78
C GLY A 168 20.07 -17.63 -20.33
N ARG A 169 19.95 -18.25 -19.15
CA ARG A 169 18.66 -18.62 -18.55
C ARG A 169 18.11 -17.48 -17.69
N LEU A 170 16.79 -17.40 -17.58
CA LEU A 170 16.10 -16.47 -16.69
C LEU A 170 16.01 -17.08 -15.29
N TYR A 171 16.48 -16.39 -14.26
CA TYR A 171 16.39 -16.84 -12.86
C TYR A 171 15.47 -15.92 -12.08
N GLY A 172 14.51 -16.50 -11.36
CA GLY A 172 13.57 -15.72 -10.56
C GLY A 172 12.98 -16.54 -9.42
N PRO A 173 12.58 -15.87 -8.32
CA PRO A 173 11.81 -16.50 -7.26
C PRO A 173 10.39 -16.82 -7.71
N LEU A 174 9.85 -17.94 -7.24
CA LEU A 174 8.42 -18.22 -7.23
C LEU A 174 7.90 -17.88 -5.85
N PHE A 175 7.30 -16.70 -5.72
CA PHE A 175 6.96 -16.07 -4.45
C PHE A 175 6.10 -16.99 -3.57
N ALA A 176 5.04 -17.57 -4.14
CA ALA A 176 4.10 -18.42 -3.41
C ALA A 176 4.68 -19.80 -3.04
N ALA A 177 5.78 -20.21 -3.68
CA ALA A 177 6.34 -21.55 -3.56
C ALA A 177 7.63 -21.60 -2.72
N GLY A 178 8.17 -20.45 -2.29
CA GLY A 178 9.36 -20.41 -1.44
C GLY A 178 10.61 -20.97 -2.12
N MET A 179 10.73 -20.80 -3.45
CA MET A 179 11.82 -21.34 -4.26
C MET A 179 12.32 -20.36 -5.31
N VAL A 180 13.51 -20.60 -5.83
CA VAL A 180 14.07 -19.92 -7.00
C VAL A 180 14.21 -20.91 -8.14
N VAL A 181 13.79 -20.53 -9.33
CA VAL A 181 13.83 -21.34 -10.55
C VAL A 181 14.74 -20.74 -11.60
N SER A 182 15.13 -21.55 -12.59
CA SER A 182 15.74 -21.11 -13.84
C SER A 182 14.95 -21.61 -15.04
N ILE A 183 14.72 -20.75 -16.02
CA ILE A 183 13.89 -21.01 -17.20
C ILE A 183 14.72 -20.75 -18.46
N ASP A 184 14.81 -21.74 -19.36
CA ASP A 184 15.17 -21.44 -20.76
C ASP A 184 13.95 -20.93 -21.49
N VAL A 185 13.86 -19.61 -21.62
CA VAL A 185 12.72 -18.92 -22.26
C VAL A 185 12.52 -19.30 -23.73
N ASN A 186 13.51 -19.93 -24.38
CA ASN A 186 13.38 -20.40 -25.77
C ASN A 186 12.80 -21.82 -25.87
N SER A 187 12.75 -22.54 -24.75
CA SER A 187 12.08 -23.85 -24.68
C SER A 187 10.57 -23.73 -24.49
N CYS A 188 10.08 -22.52 -24.16
CA CYS A 188 8.68 -22.23 -23.90
C CYS A 188 8.03 -21.47 -25.06
N GLU A 189 6.80 -21.85 -25.40
CA GLU A 189 5.96 -21.07 -26.31
C GLU A 189 4.49 -21.18 -25.90
N ASN A 190 3.95 -20.09 -25.34
CA ASN A 190 2.53 -19.93 -24.98
C ASN A 190 1.90 -21.16 -24.28
N THR A 191 2.54 -21.65 -23.23
CA THR A 191 2.06 -22.81 -22.44
C THR A 191 1.45 -22.39 -21.11
N SER A 192 0.46 -23.14 -20.63
CA SER A 192 -0.04 -23.07 -19.25
C SER A 192 0.47 -24.20 -18.36
N ASN A 193 1.34 -25.08 -18.85
CA ASN A 193 1.95 -26.17 -18.08
C ASN A 193 3.48 -26.17 -18.24
N PRO A 194 4.17 -25.10 -17.80
CA PRO A 194 5.60 -24.91 -18.08
C PRO A 194 6.48 -26.00 -17.48
N TRP A 195 6.05 -26.66 -16.40
CA TRP A 195 6.80 -27.75 -15.76
C TRP A 195 6.90 -29.02 -16.60
N ALA A 196 5.97 -29.21 -17.55
CA ALA A 196 6.00 -30.32 -18.50
C ALA A 196 6.57 -29.91 -19.86
N ASP A 197 6.27 -28.68 -20.28
CA ASP A 197 6.50 -28.24 -21.65
C ASP A 197 7.82 -27.48 -21.84
N CYS A 198 8.35 -26.88 -20.77
CA CYS A 198 9.57 -26.09 -20.79
C CYS A 198 10.74 -26.77 -20.08
N ASP A 199 11.96 -26.33 -20.39
CA ASP A 199 13.14 -26.54 -19.55
C ASP A 199 13.12 -25.53 -18.40
N ILE A 200 12.39 -25.86 -17.34
CA ILE A 200 12.39 -25.17 -16.04
C ILE A 200 13.08 -26.05 -14.99
N ARG A 201 13.87 -25.43 -14.11
CA ARG A 201 14.61 -26.13 -13.05
C ARG A 201 14.49 -25.39 -11.74
N VAL A 202 14.21 -26.12 -10.66
CA VAL A 202 14.39 -25.59 -9.31
C VAL A 202 15.88 -25.44 -9.05
N VAL A 203 16.30 -24.23 -8.68
CA VAL A 203 17.70 -23.89 -8.38
C VAL A 203 17.96 -24.06 -6.89
N ALA A 204 17.07 -23.51 -6.06
CA ALA A 204 17.10 -23.64 -4.61
C ALA A 204 15.68 -23.48 -4.03
N ASP A 205 15.42 -24.09 -2.88
CA ASP A 205 14.14 -24.04 -2.18
C ASP A 205 14.32 -23.74 -0.68
N GLY A 206 13.22 -23.74 0.07
CA GLY A 206 13.22 -23.51 1.52
C GLY A 206 13.50 -22.06 1.89
N PHE A 207 13.09 -21.12 1.04
CA PHE A 207 12.98 -19.69 1.38
C PHE A 207 11.69 -19.46 2.17
N THR A 208 11.63 -18.36 2.93
CA THR A 208 10.38 -17.99 3.62
C THR A 208 9.43 -17.36 2.62
N VAL A 209 9.83 -16.23 2.03
CA VAL A 209 9.11 -15.57 0.92
C VAL A 209 10.17 -14.86 0.06
N PRO A 210 10.73 -15.52 -0.98
CA PRO A 210 11.75 -14.91 -1.81
C PRO A 210 11.11 -13.89 -2.76
N ALA A 211 11.64 -12.67 -2.79
CA ALA A 211 11.05 -11.54 -3.51
C ALA A 211 11.83 -11.18 -4.79
N ALA A 212 13.15 -11.26 -4.77
CA ALA A 212 13.99 -10.99 -5.95
C ALA A 212 15.23 -11.89 -6.00
N ALA A 213 15.67 -12.22 -7.22
CA ALA A 213 16.88 -12.96 -7.52
C ALA A 213 17.64 -12.27 -8.68
N LYS A 214 18.80 -11.67 -8.39
CA LYS A 214 19.61 -10.90 -9.36
C LYS A 214 21.08 -11.35 -9.36
N PHE A 215 21.77 -11.19 -10.48
CA PHE A 215 23.19 -11.51 -10.57
C PHE A 215 24.06 -10.30 -10.29
N ASP A 216 25.19 -10.52 -9.62
CA ASP A 216 26.25 -9.52 -9.56
C ASP A 216 27.16 -9.57 -10.81
N SER A 217 28.09 -8.62 -10.91
CA SER A 217 29.05 -8.54 -12.01
C SER A 217 30.02 -9.73 -12.11
N GLN A 218 30.05 -10.62 -11.12
CA GLN A 218 30.83 -11.86 -11.11
C GLN A 218 30.00 -13.07 -11.54
N GLY A 219 28.71 -12.88 -11.87
CA GLY A 219 27.79 -13.95 -12.23
C GLY A 219 27.31 -14.77 -11.03
N ARG A 220 27.32 -14.21 -9.82
CA ARG A 220 26.82 -14.88 -8.61
C ARG A 220 25.38 -14.46 -8.32
N LEU A 221 24.52 -15.45 -8.13
CA LEU A 221 23.10 -15.23 -7.83
C LEU A 221 22.90 -14.77 -6.38
N HIS A 222 22.22 -13.65 -6.20
CA HIS A 222 21.81 -13.14 -4.90
C HIS A 222 20.28 -13.11 -4.83
N VAL A 223 19.74 -13.53 -3.70
CA VAL A 223 18.30 -13.65 -3.47
C VAL A 223 17.92 -12.87 -2.21
N VAL A 224 16.94 -11.99 -2.32
CA VAL A 224 16.32 -11.30 -1.21
C VAL A 224 15.07 -12.06 -0.77
N ASP A 225 14.93 -12.24 0.54
CA ASP A 225 13.78 -12.87 1.19
C ASP A 225 13.07 -11.86 2.11
N GLN A 226 11.75 -11.82 2.07
CA GLN A 226 10.94 -10.96 2.93
C GLN A 226 11.09 -11.29 4.42
N SER A 227 11.74 -12.40 4.80
CA SER A 227 12.16 -12.66 6.19
C SER A 227 13.17 -11.64 6.73
N GLY A 228 13.75 -10.79 5.88
CA GLY A 228 14.84 -9.88 6.25
C GLY A 228 16.22 -10.51 6.06
N GLU A 229 16.32 -11.52 5.20
CA GLU A 229 17.57 -12.20 4.86
C GLU A 229 17.94 -12.00 3.39
N VAL A 230 19.25 -11.98 3.14
CA VAL A 230 19.81 -11.96 1.79
C VAL A 230 20.80 -13.09 1.64
N PHE A 231 20.57 -13.91 0.61
CA PHE A 231 21.33 -15.11 0.33
C PHE A 231 22.19 -14.93 -0.92
N ARG A 232 23.32 -15.62 -0.95
CA ARG A 232 24.01 -15.99 -2.19
C ARG A 232 23.73 -17.46 -2.46
N VAL A 233 23.36 -17.78 -3.69
CA VAL A 233 22.96 -19.13 -4.11
C VAL A 233 23.93 -19.66 -5.15
N ASP A 234 24.45 -20.87 -4.94
CA ASP A 234 25.18 -21.60 -5.97
C ASP A 234 24.18 -22.19 -6.98
N THR A 235 24.27 -21.76 -8.24
CA THR A 235 23.30 -22.14 -9.28
C THR A 235 23.43 -23.59 -9.75
N THR A 236 24.49 -24.30 -9.35
CA THR A 236 24.74 -25.70 -9.71
C THR A 236 24.30 -26.64 -8.59
N THR A 237 24.59 -26.29 -7.34
CA THR A 237 24.31 -27.16 -6.18
C THR A 237 23.04 -26.77 -5.42
N GLY A 238 22.55 -25.54 -5.59
CA GLY A 238 21.46 -24.97 -4.80
C GLY A 238 21.86 -24.55 -3.38
N GLU A 239 23.15 -24.62 -3.05
CA GLU A 239 23.64 -24.24 -1.72
C GLU A 239 23.41 -22.75 -1.45
N LYS A 240 22.80 -22.44 -0.30
CA LYS A 240 22.50 -21.07 0.15
C LYS A 240 23.51 -20.63 1.20
N THR A 241 24.15 -19.48 0.99
CA THR A 241 24.96 -18.78 2.00
C THR A 241 24.26 -17.49 2.41
N VAL A 242 23.99 -17.30 3.71
CA VAL A 242 23.48 -16.01 4.22
C VAL A 242 24.58 -14.95 4.10
N ILE A 243 24.32 -13.87 3.37
CA ILE A 243 25.21 -12.72 3.22
C ILE A 243 24.84 -11.60 4.20
N ALA A 244 23.54 -11.48 4.51
CA ALA A 244 23.01 -10.47 5.41
C ALA A 244 21.73 -10.99 6.06
N SER A 245 21.47 -10.62 7.32
CA SER A 245 20.27 -11.02 8.07
C SER A 245 19.91 -10.02 9.16
N ASN A 246 18.75 -10.20 9.80
CA ASN A 246 18.20 -9.32 10.83
C ASN A 246 17.81 -7.93 10.31
N PHE A 247 17.40 -7.84 9.04
CA PHE A 247 16.73 -6.65 8.52
C PHE A 247 15.25 -6.68 8.90
N PRO A 248 14.56 -5.53 8.90
CA PRO A 248 13.11 -5.52 8.96
C PRO A 248 12.50 -6.45 7.89
N PRO A 249 11.43 -7.19 8.20
CA PRO A 249 10.72 -8.00 7.22
C PRO A 249 10.21 -7.18 6.02
N ALA A 250 9.82 -7.87 4.94
CA ALA A 250 9.36 -7.30 3.67
C ALA A 250 10.44 -6.58 2.87
N LEU A 251 11.67 -7.11 2.88
CA LEU A 251 12.64 -6.77 1.84
C LEU A 251 12.08 -7.17 0.47
N ASP A 252 12.20 -6.28 -0.51
CA ASP A 252 11.47 -6.42 -1.77
C ASP A 252 12.39 -6.73 -2.95
N ASN A 253 13.35 -5.84 -3.24
CA ASN A 253 14.25 -6.00 -4.38
C ASN A 253 15.71 -5.71 -4.01
N LEU A 254 16.63 -6.00 -4.94
CA LEU A 254 18.06 -5.70 -4.82
C LEU A 254 18.66 -5.12 -6.09
N ALA A 255 19.71 -4.30 -5.93
CA ALA A 255 20.53 -3.82 -7.03
C ALA A 255 21.99 -3.66 -6.63
N PHE A 256 22.87 -3.65 -7.63
CA PHE A 256 24.30 -3.41 -7.47
C PHE A 256 24.68 -2.10 -8.16
N ASP A 257 25.46 -1.26 -7.48
CA ASP A 257 26.11 -0.12 -8.15
C ASP A 257 27.29 -0.57 -9.02
N SER A 258 27.87 0.35 -9.80
CA SER A 258 29.00 0.05 -10.70
C SER A 258 30.25 -0.50 -9.99
N GLN A 259 30.35 -0.33 -8.67
CA GLN A 259 31.43 -0.84 -7.82
C GLN A 259 31.10 -2.20 -7.19
N GLY A 260 29.90 -2.74 -7.43
CA GLY A 260 29.43 -4.00 -6.88
C GLY A 260 28.92 -3.89 -5.44
N ASN A 261 28.57 -2.70 -4.97
CA ASN A 261 27.93 -2.57 -3.66
C ASN A 261 26.44 -2.94 -3.78
N LEU A 262 25.97 -3.75 -2.83
CA LEU A 262 24.61 -4.25 -2.78
C LEU A 262 23.69 -3.28 -2.03
N TYR A 263 22.52 -3.01 -2.61
CA TYR A 263 21.44 -2.26 -2.00
C TYR A 263 20.16 -3.10 -2.04
N VAL A 264 19.33 -2.94 -1.01
CA VAL A 264 18.02 -3.58 -0.91
C VAL A 264 16.96 -2.54 -0.56
N SER A 265 15.75 -2.77 -1.05
CA SER A 265 14.55 -1.99 -0.74
C SER A 265 13.64 -2.74 0.23
N ASN A 266 12.73 -2.01 0.87
CA ASN A 266 11.71 -2.58 1.74
C ASN A 266 10.33 -1.96 1.41
N THR A 267 9.37 -2.82 1.08
CA THR A 267 8.05 -2.38 0.63
C THR A 267 7.16 -1.92 1.78
N ASN A 268 7.29 -2.51 2.98
CA ASN A 268 6.43 -2.22 4.13
C ASN A 268 6.82 -0.96 4.91
N ASP A 269 8.08 -0.54 4.83
CA ASP A 269 8.55 0.66 5.53
C ASP A 269 9.19 1.71 4.64
N GLY A 270 9.36 1.46 3.34
CA GLY A 270 9.90 2.43 2.39
C GLY A 270 11.39 2.70 2.54
N SER A 271 12.11 1.91 3.36
CA SER A 271 13.53 2.07 3.56
C SER A 271 14.34 1.55 2.37
N VAL A 272 15.51 2.16 2.19
CA VAL A 272 16.53 1.68 1.26
C VAL A 272 17.83 1.53 2.02
N THR A 273 18.44 0.36 1.95
CA THR A 273 19.60 0.01 2.77
C THR A 273 20.73 -0.53 1.91
N ARG A 274 21.93 0.02 2.09
CA ARG A 274 23.16 -0.56 1.55
C ARG A 274 23.63 -1.69 2.45
N ILE A 275 23.90 -2.86 1.90
CA ILE A 275 24.52 -3.98 2.60
C ILE A 275 26.04 -3.86 2.47
N LEU A 276 26.72 -3.76 3.60
CA LEU A 276 28.18 -3.71 3.65
C LEU A 276 28.78 -5.10 3.47
N PRO A 277 30.06 -5.22 3.07
CA PRO A 277 30.74 -6.53 2.96
C PRO A 277 30.75 -7.37 4.25
N SER A 278 30.51 -6.73 5.40
CA SER A 278 30.33 -7.40 6.71
C SER A 278 28.95 -8.02 6.91
N GLY A 279 28.00 -7.81 5.99
CA GLY A 279 26.59 -8.16 6.13
C GLY A 279 25.75 -7.13 6.91
N GLN A 280 26.37 -6.07 7.44
CA GLN A 280 25.64 -5.01 8.17
C GLN A 280 24.96 -4.03 7.22
N GLY A 281 23.76 -3.56 7.60
CA GLY A 281 23.03 -2.52 6.89
C GLY A 281 23.52 -1.12 7.20
N ARG A 282 23.65 -0.29 6.17
CA ARG A 282 23.73 1.17 6.27
C ARG A 282 22.51 1.78 5.59
N ILE A 283 21.62 2.35 6.39
CA ILE A 283 20.40 3.03 5.92
C ILE A 283 20.81 4.17 4.98
N LEU A 284 20.30 4.11 3.75
CA LEU A 284 20.44 5.16 2.75
C LEU A 284 19.23 6.10 2.78
N SER A 285 18.02 5.52 2.84
CA SER A 285 16.76 6.23 3.07
C SER A 285 16.04 5.59 4.27
N PRO A 286 15.63 6.36 5.30
CA PRO A 286 14.97 5.82 6.49
C PRO A 286 13.57 5.32 6.18
N GLY A 287 13.14 4.27 6.87
CA GLY A 287 11.77 3.76 6.79
C GLY A 287 10.82 4.41 7.81
N GLY A 288 9.53 4.11 7.68
CA GLY A 288 8.44 4.64 8.52
C GLY A 288 7.07 4.22 7.98
N MET A 289 6.03 4.99 8.30
CA MET A 289 4.73 4.88 7.62
C MET A 289 4.92 5.13 6.12
N ILE A 290 4.28 4.33 5.28
CA ILE A 290 4.39 4.42 3.83
C ILE A 290 3.12 4.94 3.16
N PHE A 291 1.96 4.80 3.79
CA PHE A 291 0.68 5.26 3.30
C PHE A 291 -0.37 5.25 4.43
N PRO A 292 -0.30 6.17 5.41
CA PRO A 292 -1.19 6.18 6.55
C PRO A 292 -2.57 6.70 6.15
N VAL A 293 -3.58 5.84 6.11
CA VAL A 293 -4.90 6.13 5.52
C VAL A 293 -6.07 5.65 6.37
N GLY A 294 -5.89 5.59 7.69
CA GLY A 294 -6.94 5.31 8.67
C GLY A 294 -6.40 5.40 10.09
N VAL A 295 -7.23 5.83 11.05
CA VAL A 295 -6.80 5.95 12.45
C VAL A 295 -7.90 5.59 13.43
N ALA A 296 -7.52 4.86 14.48
CA ALA A 296 -8.34 4.57 15.65
C ALA A 296 -7.54 4.86 16.92
N VAL A 297 -8.22 5.20 18.00
CA VAL A 297 -7.57 5.42 19.30
C VAL A 297 -8.22 4.56 20.38
N LEU A 298 -7.40 3.75 21.06
CA LEU A 298 -7.80 2.98 22.22
C LEU A 298 -7.23 3.59 23.49
N GLN A 299 -8.07 3.72 24.50
CA GLN A 299 -7.65 4.12 25.84
C GLN A 299 -7.07 2.90 26.57
N ARG A 300 -5.81 2.98 26.99
CA ARG A 300 -5.17 1.92 27.77
C ARG A 300 -5.55 2.02 29.26
N PRO A 301 -5.53 0.89 30.02
CA PRO A 301 -5.87 0.88 31.45
C PRO A 301 -5.01 1.81 32.32
N ASP A 302 -3.78 2.11 31.89
CA ASP A 302 -2.87 3.02 32.57
C ASP A 302 -3.13 4.51 32.28
N GLY A 303 -4.17 4.82 31.51
CA GLY A 303 -4.53 6.17 31.12
C GLY A 303 -3.77 6.70 29.90
N SER A 304 -2.86 5.92 29.31
CA SER A 304 -2.23 6.27 28.04
C SER A 304 -3.15 6.01 26.84
N GLU A 305 -2.88 6.71 25.74
CA GLU A 305 -3.63 6.56 24.48
C GLU A 305 -2.77 5.77 23.49
N SER A 306 -3.33 4.73 22.91
CA SER A 306 -2.75 3.97 21.80
C SER A 306 -3.46 4.32 20.51
N VAL A 307 -2.72 4.92 19.59
CA VAL A 307 -3.21 5.37 18.29
C VAL A 307 -2.79 4.34 17.25
N PHE A 308 -3.77 3.63 16.71
CA PHE A 308 -3.57 2.66 15.64
C PHE A 308 -3.74 3.34 14.29
N VAL A 309 -2.79 3.14 13.39
CA VAL A 309 -2.78 3.71 12.05
C VAL A 309 -2.72 2.57 11.04
N ALA A 310 -3.72 2.52 10.17
CA ALA A 310 -3.73 1.64 9.00
C ALA A 310 -2.78 2.23 7.95
N ASP A 311 -1.78 1.45 7.55
CA ASP A 311 -0.63 1.87 6.77
C ASP A 311 -0.29 0.82 5.70
N LEU A 312 -1.28 0.53 4.86
CA LEU A 312 -1.27 -0.39 3.72
C LEU A 312 -0.89 -1.84 4.06
N PHE A 313 0.40 -2.13 4.27
CA PHE A 313 0.88 -3.47 4.60
C PHE A 313 1.06 -3.67 6.11
N THR A 314 0.85 -2.61 6.90
CA THR A 314 1.05 -2.66 8.33
C THR A 314 -0.08 -1.96 9.08
N LEU A 315 -0.36 -2.42 10.29
CA LEU A 315 -1.14 -1.70 11.29
C LEU A 315 -0.17 -1.26 12.38
N ARG A 316 0.07 0.05 12.50
CA ARG A 316 1.08 0.61 13.41
C ARG A 316 0.42 1.18 14.65
N GLU A 317 1.05 0.98 15.80
CA GLU A 317 0.60 1.54 17.07
C GLU A 317 1.57 2.63 17.52
N PHE A 318 1.04 3.81 17.83
CA PHE A 318 1.76 4.95 18.36
C PHE A 318 1.25 5.33 19.75
N ASN A 319 2.16 5.73 20.62
CA ASN A 319 1.78 6.40 21.85
C ASN A 319 1.22 7.79 21.52
N GLY A 320 -0.04 8.06 21.86
CA GLY A 320 -0.76 9.28 21.45
C GLY A 320 -0.15 10.58 21.96
N LEU A 321 0.57 10.56 23.09
CA LEU A 321 1.22 11.76 23.62
C LEU A 321 2.57 12.06 22.95
N THR A 322 3.39 11.02 22.76
CA THR A 322 4.79 11.18 22.31
C THR A 322 4.97 10.98 20.82
N GLY A 323 4.01 10.34 20.15
CA GLY A 323 4.13 9.92 18.75
C GLY A 323 5.16 8.81 18.51
N LYS A 324 5.71 8.22 19.57
CA LYS A 324 6.64 7.09 19.45
C LYS A 324 5.86 5.85 19.01
N GLN A 325 6.32 5.17 17.96
CA GLN A 325 5.80 3.85 17.59
C GLN A 325 6.12 2.84 18.71
N VAL A 326 5.10 2.12 19.16
CA VAL A 326 5.17 1.13 20.25
C VAL A 326 4.75 -0.27 19.80
N GLY A 327 4.13 -0.41 18.64
CA GLY A 327 3.71 -1.69 18.08
C GLY A 327 3.58 -1.65 16.55
N ILE A 328 3.60 -2.82 15.94
CA ILE A 328 3.36 -3.03 14.51
C ILE A 328 2.84 -4.44 14.29
N ALA A 329 1.81 -4.58 13.47
CA ALA A 329 1.35 -5.84 12.92
C ALA A 329 1.49 -5.79 11.40
N SER A 330 2.01 -6.86 10.80
CA SER A 330 2.17 -6.96 9.35
C SER A 330 0.98 -7.69 8.74
N ALA A 331 0.53 -7.22 7.58
CA ALA A 331 -0.39 -7.94 6.73
C ALA A 331 0.37 -8.87 5.78
N ASN A 332 -0.29 -9.94 5.38
CA ASN A 332 0.24 -10.88 4.40
C ASN A 332 -0.41 -10.59 3.04
N MET A 333 0.40 -10.35 2.01
CA MET A 333 -0.11 -10.23 0.63
C MET A 333 -0.64 -11.57 0.08
N VAL A 334 -0.09 -12.69 0.57
CA VAL A 334 -0.50 -14.05 0.21
C VAL A 334 -0.64 -14.89 1.49
N GLY A 335 -1.75 -15.60 1.63
CA GLY A 335 -2.00 -16.50 2.77
C GLY A 335 -2.95 -15.94 3.83
N GLU A 336 -3.01 -16.61 4.99
CA GLU A 336 -3.88 -16.23 6.11
C GLU A 336 -3.25 -15.12 6.97
N GLY A 337 -4.08 -14.27 7.58
CA GLY A 337 -3.62 -13.24 8.50
C GLY A 337 -4.42 -11.94 8.41
N LEU A 338 -3.83 -10.88 8.96
CA LEU A 338 -4.36 -9.52 8.84
C LEU A 338 -4.37 -9.11 7.35
N THR A 339 -5.50 -8.59 6.87
CA THR A 339 -5.60 -8.00 5.52
C THR A 339 -4.82 -6.69 5.45
N SER A 340 -4.40 -6.26 4.26
CA SER A 340 -3.66 -5.01 4.05
C SER A 340 -4.43 -3.78 4.57
N PRO A 341 -4.12 -3.19 5.74
CA PRO A 341 -5.00 -2.21 6.38
C PRO A 341 -5.08 -0.91 5.57
N PHE A 342 -6.28 -0.56 5.10
CA PHE A 342 -6.58 0.78 4.59
C PHE A 342 -7.28 1.61 5.65
N THR A 343 -8.41 1.15 6.21
CA THR A 343 -9.06 1.86 7.32
C THR A 343 -9.03 1.05 8.60
N VAL A 344 -9.15 1.76 9.72
CA VAL A 344 -9.27 1.14 11.04
C VAL A 344 -10.24 1.94 11.92
N SER A 345 -11.16 1.24 12.58
CA SER A 345 -12.06 1.80 13.60
C SER A 345 -12.04 0.96 14.88
N THR A 346 -12.59 1.48 15.97
CA THR A 346 -12.68 0.74 17.24
C THR A 346 -13.88 -0.22 17.27
N ASP A 347 -13.70 -1.38 17.89
CA ASP A 347 -14.76 -2.31 18.30
C ASP A 347 -14.51 -2.73 19.76
N GLY A 348 -14.95 -1.90 20.70
CA GLY A 348 -14.58 -2.06 22.10
C GLY A 348 -13.07 -1.91 22.31
N ASP A 349 -12.39 -2.98 22.75
CA ASP A 349 -10.94 -3.08 22.88
C ASP A 349 -10.24 -3.72 21.66
N ARG A 350 -11.01 -4.04 20.62
CA ARG A 350 -10.57 -4.56 19.33
C ARG A 350 -10.65 -3.50 18.25
N LEU A 351 -10.21 -3.86 17.05
CA LEU A 351 -10.17 -2.99 15.88
C LEU A 351 -10.91 -3.63 14.70
N VAL A 352 -11.75 -2.86 14.02
CA VAL A 352 -12.28 -3.22 12.70
C VAL A 352 -11.28 -2.70 11.67
N VAL A 353 -10.83 -3.55 10.76
CA VAL A 353 -9.88 -3.21 9.69
C VAL A 353 -10.54 -3.51 8.35
N SER A 354 -10.56 -2.54 7.43
CA SER A 354 -11.04 -2.74 6.06
C SER A 354 -9.95 -2.55 5.03
N SER A 355 -10.07 -3.28 3.93
CA SER A 355 -9.12 -3.22 2.81
C SER A 355 -9.79 -3.49 1.48
N TRP A 356 -9.91 -2.47 0.63
CA TRP A 356 -10.31 -2.70 -0.77
C TRP A 356 -9.20 -3.39 -1.56
N PHE A 357 -7.92 -3.20 -1.16
CA PHE A 357 -6.78 -3.85 -1.78
C PHE A 357 -6.74 -5.35 -1.46
N GLY A 358 -7.04 -5.71 -0.20
CA GLY A 358 -7.08 -7.10 0.27
C GLY A 358 -8.46 -7.76 0.18
N GLY A 359 -9.49 -7.06 -0.32
CA GLY A 359 -10.85 -7.58 -0.51
C GLY A 359 -11.50 -8.12 0.77
N ALA A 360 -11.29 -7.46 1.91
CA ALA A 360 -11.81 -7.97 3.19
C ALA A 360 -12.10 -6.89 4.23
N VAL A 361 -13.01 -7.23 5.14
CA VAL A 361 -13.20 -6.57 6.43
C VAL A 361 -12.92 -7.59 7.52
N GLN A 362 -12.14 -7.19 8.53
CA GLN A 362 -11.72 -8.05 9.62
C GLN A 362 -11.91 -7.36 10.97
N VAL A 363 -12.14 -8.15 12.01
CA VAL A 363 -12.02 -7.69 13.40
C VAL A 363 -10.74 -8.28 13.95
N TRP A 364 -9.83 -7.43 14.43
CA TRP A 364 -8.51 -7.80 14.91
C TRP A 364 -8.34 -7.45 16.38
N ASP A 365 -7.79 -8.39 17.14
CA ASP A 365 -7.49 -8.22 18.56
C ASP A 365 -6.04 -7.72 18.74
N PRO A 366 -5.84 -6.48 19.22
CA PRO A 366 -4.50 -5.93 19.41
C PRO A 366 -3.71 -6.54 20.57
N GLN A 367 -4.35 -7.28 21.47
CA GLN A 367 -3.67 -7.95 22.59
C GLN A 367 -3.15 -9.32 22.16
N GLU A 368 -3.94 -10.07 21.40
CA GLU A 368 -3.58 -11.41 20.94
C GLU A 368 -2.86 -11.41 19.59
N GLY A 369 -3.01 -10.34 18.81
CA GLY A 369 -2.45 -10.21 17.46
C GLY A 369 -3.19 -11.07 16.43
N GLN A 370 -4.48 -11.35 16.65
CA GLN A 370 -5.25 -12.31 15.86
C GLN A 370 -6.50 -11.70 15.21
N VAL A 371 -6.86 -12.24 14.05
CA VAL A 371 -8.14 -11.95 13.40
C VAL A 371 -9.24 -12.80 14.05
N ILE A 372 -10.29 -12.15 14.53
CA ILE A 372 -11.41 -12.74 15.26
C ILE A 372 -12.62 -12.96 14.34
N GLU A 373 -12.91 -11.98 13.47
CA GLU A 373 -13.95 -12.06 12.45
C GLU A 373 -13.33 -11.74 11.09
N HIS A 374 -13.81 -12.41 10.04
CA HIS A 374 -13.35 -12.21 8.66
C HIS A 374 -14.55 -12.24 7.72
N TYR A 375 -14.64 -11.21 6.88
CA TYR A 375 -15.65 -11.07 5.84
C TYR A 375 -14.95 -10.77 4.52
N ALA A 376 -15.06 -11.68 3.55
CA ALA A 376 -14.61 -11.42 2.18
C ALA A 376 -15.57 -10.42 1.53
N MET A 377 -15.02 -9.32 1.03
CA MET A 377 -15.78 -8.15 0.57
C MET A 377 -15.16 -7.64 -0.73
N PRO A 378 -15.94 -7.38 -1.80
CA PRO A 378 -15.37 -7.05 -3.10
C PRO A 378 -14.50 -5.78 -3.10
N VAL A 379 -15.02 -4.66 -2.59
CA VAL A 379 -14.32 -3.36 -2.60
C VAL A 379 -14.67 -2.56 -1.33
N PRO A 380 -14.34 -3.06 -0.12
CA PRO A 380 -14.68 -2.41 1.13
C PRO A 380 -13.79 -1.18 1.36
N LEU A 381 -14.38 0.01 1.27
CA LEU A 381 -13.69 1.27 1.53
C LEU A 381 -13.53 1.55 3.02
N ASN A 382 -14.54 1.21 3.83
CA ASN A 382 -14.56 1.51 5.26
C ASN A 382 -15.54 0.59 5.98
N ALA A 383 -15.33 0.35 7.27
CA ALA A 383 -16.24 -0.43 8.10
C ALA A 383 -16.26 0.06 9.54
N VAL A 384 -17.42 -0.04 10.20
CA VAL A 384 -17.60 0.25 11.63
C VAL A 384 -18.48 -0.79 12.29
N ARG A 385 -18.25 -1.07 13.58
CA ARG A 385 -19.20 -1.85 14.39
C ARG A 385 -20.47 -1.05 14.61
N PHE A 386 -21.61 -1.65 14.30
CA PHE A 386 -22.93 -1.05 14.48
C PHE A 386 -23.91 -2.10 14.98
N GLN A 387 -24.48 -1.87 16.16
CA GLN A 387 -25.25 -2.88 16.89
C GLN A 387 -24.42 -4.16 17.12
N ASP A 388 -24.91 -5.32 16.69
CA ASP A 388 -24.28 -6.64 16.82
C ASP A 388 -23.55 -7.11 15.54
N ASP A 389 -23.39 -6.24 14.54
CA ASP A 389 -22.80 -6.57 13.23
C ASP A 389 -21.88 -5.44 12.74
N LEU A 390 -21.22 -5.63 11.60
CA LEU A 390 -20.45 -4.59 10.92
C LEU A 390 -21.27 -3.96 9.79
N VAL A 391 -21.16 -2.65 9.67
CA VAL A 391 -21.61 -1.89 8.51
C VAL A 391 -20.41 -1.56 7.65
N VAL A 392 -20.51 -1.81 6.36
CA VAL A 392 -19.41 -1.68 5.40
C VAL A 392 -19.84 -0.78 4.25
N ALA A 393 -19.02 0.22 3.94
CA ALA A 393 -19.11 0.97 2.70
C ALA A 393 -18.34 0.19 1.62
N ASP A 394 -19.06 -0.46 0.69
CA ASP A 394 -18.47 -1.33 -0.32
C ASP A 394 -18.92 -0.92 -1.73
N LEU A 395 -17.96 -0.47 -2.55
CA LEU A 395 -18.25 -0.04 -3.93
C LEU A 395 -18.64 -1.22 -4.84
N GLY A 396 -18.10 -2.41 -4.61
CA GLY A 396 -18.38 -3.59 -5.42
C GLY A 396 -19.74 -4.20 -5.13
N LEU A 397 -20.26 -4.04 -3.89
CA LEU A 397 -21.65 -4.37 -3.54
C LEU A 397 -22.64 -3.23 -3.80
N GLY A 398 -22.14 -2.06 -4.22
CA GLY A 398 -22.97 -0.96 -4.73
C GLY A 398 -23.54 -0.04 -3.65
N GLY A 399 -22.89 0.08 -2.49
CA GLY A 399 -23.32 1.01 -1.44
C GLY A 399 -22.85 0.65 -0.04
N VAL A 400 -23.61 1.09 0.96
CA VAL A 400 -23.40 0.70 2.36
C VAL A 400 -24.25 -0.53 2.67
N VAL A 401 -23.64 -1.57 3.21
CA VAL A 401 -24.27 -2.88 3.45
C VAL A 401 -23.96 -3.41 4.85
N TRP A 402 -24.76 -4.37 5.31
CA TRP A 402 -24.41 -5.23 6.44
C TRP A 402 -23.36 -6.27 6.03
N ALA A 403 -22.35 -6.49 6.87
CA ALA A 403 -21.27 -7.41 6.53
C ALA A 403 -21.71 -8.88 6.52
N SER A 404 -22.62 -9.26 7.42
CA SER A 404 -23.04 -10.65 7.61
C SER A 404 -23.85 -11.23 6.46
N ASP A 405 -24.69 -10.43 5.81
CA ASP A 405 -25.64 -10.89 4.79
C ASP A 405 -25.66 -10.04 3.51
N GLY A 406 -24.88 -8.96 3.44
CA GLY A 406 -24.83 -8.05 2.29
C GLY A 406 -26.10 -7.24 2.08
N LYS A 407 -27.02 -7.20 3.06
CA LYS A 407 -28.26 -6.45 2.92
C LYS A 407 -27.97 -4.95 2.87
N MET A 408 -28.60 -4.29 1.89
CA MET A 408 -28.38 -2.88 1.60
C MET A 408 -28.92 -1.97 2.71
N ILE A 409 -28.10 -0.98 3.09
CA ILE A 409 -28.41 0.11 4.02
C ILE A 409 -28.57 1.43 3.25
N LEU A 410 -27.61 1.77 2.40
CA LEU A 410 -27.62 2.98 1.57
C LEU A 410 -27.11 2.64 0.16
N PRO A 411 -28.00 2.53 -0.85
CA PRO A 411 -27.58 2.19 -2.21
C PRO A 411 -26.92 3.36 -2.93
N ILE A 412 -25.94 3.06 -3.78
CA ILE A 412 -25.49 3.96 -4.84
C ILE A 412 -26.62 4.03 -5.88
N ASP A 413 -27.26 5.19 -5.97
CA ASP A 413 -28.41 5.43 -6.86
C ASP A 413 -28.04 6.23 -8.12
N GLN A 414 -26.75 6.61 -8.26
CA GLN A 414 -26.23 7.41 -9.38
C GLN A 414 -26.95 8.74 -9.58
N THR A 415 -27.62 9.23 -8.52
CA THR A 415 -28.41 10.46 -8.55
C THR A 415 -28.07 11.35 -7.35
N ASN A 416 -28.09 10.76 -6.15
CA ASN A 416 -27.82 11.42 -4.88
C ASN A 416 -26.63 10.81 -4.14
N VAL A 417 -26.34 9.52 -4.38
CA VAL A 417 -25.24 8.76 -3.75
C VAL A 417 -24.41 8.12 -4.85
N PHE A 418 -23.09 8.30 -4.77
CA PHE A 418 -22.13 7.88 -5.79
C PHE A 418 -20.95 7.11 -5.22
N VAL A 419 -20.33 7.61 -4.14
CA VAL A 419 -19.16 7.01 -3.49
C VAL A 419 -19.31 7.16 -1.96
N PRO A 420 -20.23 6.40 -1.33
CA PRO A 420 -20.34 6.39 0.12
C PRO A 420 -19.08 5.74 0.71
N ALA A 421 -18.34 6.47 1.54
CA ALA A 421 -17.02 6.04 2.01
C ALA A 421 -16.81 6.27 3.51
N GLY A 422 -17.04 7.50 4.01
CA GLY A 422 -16.87 7.80 5.44
C GLY A 422 -18.01 7.23 6.28
N LEU A 423 -17.70 6.59 7.41
CA LEU A 423 -18.69 6.02 8.32
C LEU A 423 -18.45 6.49 9.77
N ALA A 424 -19.54 6.85 10.46
CA ALA A 424 -19.53 7.12 11.90
C ALA A 424 -20.85 6.69 12.53
N THR A 425 -20.85 6.41 13.82
CA THR A 425 -22.06 5.97 14.52
C THR A 425 -22.10 6.35 15.99
N SER A 426 -23.33 6.49 16.52
CA SER A 426 -23.63 6.59 17.95
C SER A 426 -24.12 5.27 18.57
N GLY A 427 -24.16 4.18 17.78
CA GLY A 427 -24.76 2.89 18.15
C GLY A 427 -26.19 2.70 17.65
N ASP A 428 -26.97 3.79 17.58
CA ASP A 428 -28.38 3.76 17.10
C ASP A 428 -28.59 4.52 15.79
N MET A 429 -27.66 5.42 15.45
CA MET A 429 -27.67 6.20 14.21
C MET A 429 -26.38 5.96 13.44
N LEU A 430 -26.48 5.94 12.11
CA LEU A 430 -25.35 5.85 11.20
C LEU A 430 -25.24 7.16 10.41
N TRP A 431 -24.02 7.68 10.27
CA TRP A 431 -23.71 8.75 9.34
C TRP A 431 -22.78 8.22 8.25
N VAL A 432 -23.08 8.60 7.00
CA VAL A 432 -22.33 8.19 5.82
C VAL A 432 -21.92 9.42 5.04
N ALA A 433 -20.61 9.64 4.90
CA ALA A 433 -20.09 10.67 4.01
C ALA A 433 -19.98 10.11 2.59
N ASP A 434 -20.63 10.77 1.63
CA ASP A 434 -20.48 10.48 0.22
C ASP A 434 -19.37 11.36 -0.36
N TRP A 435 -18.25 10.70 -0.67
CA TRP A 435 -17.01 11.33 -1.13
C TRP A 435 -17.21 12.13 -2.42
N ALA A 436 -18.06 11.66 -3.32
CA ALA A 436 -18.24 12.27 -4.64
C ALA A 436 -19.17 13.50 -4.62
N THR A 437 -20.23 13.48 -3.82
CA THR A 437 -21.23 14.56 -3.76
C THR A 437 -20.93 15.61 -2.68
N GLY A 438 -20.10 15.28 -1.68
CA GLY A 438 -19.85 16.18 -0.56
C GLY A 438 -21.01 16.24 0.45
N ILE A 439 -21.91 15.26 0.43
CA ILE A 439 -23.06 15.15 1.31
C ILE A 439 -22.76 14.18 2.45
N VAL A 440 -23.16 14.53 3.66
CA VAL A 440 -23.25 13.58 4.78
C VAL A 440 -24.70 13.18 4.97
N TRP A 441 -24.96 11.89 4.85
CA TRP A 441 -26.26 11.25 5.06
C TRP A 441 -26.37 10.75 6.48
N GLN A 442 -27.56 10.86 7.06
CA GLN A 442 -27.93 10.24 8.32
C GLN A 442 -28.96 9.14 8.05
N VAL A 443 -28.73 7.96 8.59
CA VAL A 443 -29.59 6.77 8.47
C VAL A 443 -29.99 6.31 9.86
N GLY A 444 -31.29 6.34 10.14
CA GLY A 444 -31.88 5.71 11.33
C GLY A 444 -32.35 4.29 11.03
N PHE A 445 -32.75 3.54 12.06
CA PHE A 445 -33.14 2.14 11.93
C PHE A 445 -34.38 1.78 12.75
N ASP A 446 -35.19 0.86 12.24
CA ASP A 446 -36.17 0.09 13.01
C ASP A 446 -35.66 -1.36 13.12
N GLY A 447 -35.03 -1.70 14.25
CA GLY A 447 -34.22 -2.91 14.37
C GLY A 447 -33.01 -2.88 13.42
N LYS A 448 -32.97 -3.82 12.46
CA LYS A 448 -31.94 -3.88 11.40
C LYS A 448 -32.43 -3.30 10.06
N ASP A 449 -33.67 -2.79 9.99
CA ASP A 449 -34.21 -2.19 8.77
C ASP A 449 -33.86 -0.69 8.72
N PRO A 450 -33.16 -0.22 7.67
CA PRO A 450 -32.82 1.19 7.54
C PRO A 450 -34.06 2.02 7.22
N LEU A 451 -34.17 3.18 7.87
CA LEU A 451 -35.13 4.23 7.53
C LEU A 451 -34.61 5.06 6.35
N THR A 452 -35.48 5.88 5.76
CA THR A 452 -35.08 6.77 4.66
C THR A 452 -33.93 7.69 5.07
N PRO A 453 -32.78 7.66 4.35
CA PRO A 453 -31.65 8.54 4.61
C PRO A 453 -32.02 10.01 4.46
N VAL A 454 -31.46 10.87 5.32
CA VAL A 454 -31.64 12.32 5.25
C VAL A 454 -30.28 13.03 5.19
N PRO A 455 -30.10 14.04 4.31
CA PRO A 455 -28.86 14.81 4.29
C PRO A 455 -28.80 15.72 5.51
N VAL A 456 -27.67 15.71 6.22
CA VAL A 456 -27.43 16.54 7.41
C VAL A 456 -26.34 17.59 7.20
N ALA A 457 -25.49 17.41 6.20
CA ALA A 457 -24.55 18.41 5.71
C ALA A 457 -24.31 18.25 4.20
N SER A 458 -23.87 19.33 3.56
CA SER A 458 -23.53 19.34 2.12
C SER A 458 -22.45 20.38 1.83
N GLY A 459 -21.85 20.30 0.64
CA GLY A 459 -20.82 21.25 0.21
C GLY A 459 -19.43 20.96 0.78
N LEU A 460 -19.21 19.74 1.29
CA LEU A 460 -17.91 19.25 1.76
C LEU A 460 -17.06 18.82 0.57
N ALA A 461 -15.76 19.10 0.59
CA ALA A 461 -14.84 18.72 -0.48
C ALA A 461 -14.25 17.33 -0.24
N ASN A 462 -14.75 16.32 -0.97
CA ASN A 462 -14.31 14.92 -0.86
C ASN A 462 -14.26 14.43 0.60
N PRO A 463 -15.40 14.35 1.29
CA PRO A 463 -15.43 13.95 2.69
C PRO A 463 -15.06 12.47 2.85
N GLU A 464 -14.05 12.19 3.68
CA GLU A 464 -13.47 10.87 3.94
C GLU A 464 -13.74 10.43 5.39
N GLY A 465 -12.73 10.50 6.27
CA GLY A 465 -12.84 10.10 7.67
C GLY A 465 -13.93 10.84 8.42
N LEU A 466 -14.70 10.08 9.22
CA LEU A 466 -15.86 10.56 9.95
C LEU A 466 -15.81 10.06 11.39
N THR A 467 -16.04 10.93 12.37
CA THR A 467 -16.16 10.51 13.77
C THR A 467 -17.01 11.47 14.58
N LEU A 468 -17.67 10.98 15.63
CA LEU A 468 -18.37 11.84 16.60
C LEU A 468 -17.36 12.48 17.53
N ASP A 469 -17.60 13.74 17.85
CA ASP A 469 -16.88 14.44 18.89
C ASP A 469 -17.57 14.32 20.26
N LEU A 470 -16.87 14.68 21.33
CA LEU A 470 -17.35 14.63 22.71
C LEU A 470 -18.59 15.49 22.98
N ASP A 471 -18.84 16.51 22.15
CA ASP A 471 -20.03 17.36 22.22
C ASP A 471 -21.20 16.84 21.36
N GLY A 472 -21.01 15.71 20.68
CA GLY A 472 -22.00 15.10 19.79
C GLY A 472 -22.04 15.68 18.37
N SER A 473 -21.19 16.66 18.04
CA SER A 473 -21.02 17.10 16.65
C SER A 473 -20.20 16.08 15.84
N LEU A 474 -20.27 16.18 14.51
CA LEU A 474 -19.54 15.30 13.63
C LEU A 474 -18.25 15.98 13.17
N LEU A 475 -17.12 15.29 13.27
CA LEU A 475 -15.87 15.68 12.66
C LEU A 475 -15.71 14.97 11.31
N VAL A 476 -15.36 15.75 10.28
CA VAL A 476 -15.26 15.30 8.90
C VAL A 476 -13.92 15.72 8.33
N ILE A 477 -13.16 14.76 7.81
CA ILE A 477 -12.00 15.03 6.97
C ILE A 477 -12.48 15.40 5.58
N GLU A 478 -12.15 16.61 5.12
CA GLU A 478 -12.36 17.03 3.73
C GLU A 478 -11.03 16.95 2.99
N ALA A 479 -10.74 15.80 2.38
CA ALA A 479 -9.47 15.58 1.70
C ALA A 479 -9.28 16.55 0.52
N GLY A 480 -10.34 16.84 -0.22
CA GLY A 480 -10.31 17.77 -1.35
C GLY A 480 -10.07 19.22 -0.94
N ALA A 481 -10.22 19.55 0.34
CA ALA A 481 -9.91 20.87 0.89
C ALA A 481 -8.70 20.87 1.85
N GLY A 482 -8.07 19.71 2.11
CA GLY A 482 -6.94 19.61 3.03
C GLY A 482 -7.26 20.07 4.45
N ARG A 483 -8.46 19.76 4.98
CA ARG A 483 -8.92 20.30 6.27
C ARG A 483 -9.76 19.33 7.09
N LEU A 484 -9.86 19.62 8.39
CA LEU A 484 -10.83 19.03 9.31
C LEU A 484 -11.98 20.02 9.52
N SER A 485 -13.20 19.56 9.30
CA SER A 485 -14.43 20.33 9.54
C SER A 485 -15.28 19.71 10.62
N ARG A 486 -16.14 20.54 11.21
CA ARG A 486 -17.16 20.17 12.19
C ARG A 486 -18.54 20.45 11.62
N VAL A 487 -19.43 19.48 11.76
CA VAL A 487 -20.85 19.58 11.41
C VAL A 487 -21.68 19.58 12.69
N ASP A 488 -22.42 20.65 12.91
CA ASP A 488 -23.48 20.68 13.92
C ASP A 488 -24.68 19.88 13.39
N LEU A 489 -24.97 18.73 14.00
CA LEU A 489 -26.03 17.83 13.54
C LEU A 489 -27.46 18.37 13.76
N THR A 490 -27.62 19.45 14.52
CA THR A 490 -28.93 20.09 14.74
C THR A 490 -29.24 21.12 13.66
N THR A 491 -28.23 21.85 13.22
CA THR A 491 -28.39 22.98 12.27
C THR A 491 -27.90 22.65 10.87
N GLY A 492 -27.03 21.66 10.72
CA GLY A 492 -26.30 21.35 9.49
C GLY A 492 -25.17 22.33 9.18
N GLU A 493 -24.82 23.23 10.11
CA GLU A 493 -23.72 24.19 9.92
C GLU A 493 -22.37 23.47 9.86
N VAL A 494 -21.57 23.82 8.84
CA VAL A 494 -20.20 23.33 8.65
C VAL A 494 -19.21 24.43 9.02
N SER A 495 -18.30 24.13 9.94
CA SER A 495 -17.24 25.06 10.37
C SER A 495 -15.86 24.39 10.31
N VAL A 496 -14.84 25.18 9.96
CA VAL A 496 -13.45 24.66 9.88
C VAL A 496 -12.86 24.56 11.28
N VAL A 497 -12.28 23.40 11.60
CA VAL A 497 -11.55 23.14 12.84
C VAL A 497 -10.06 23.39 12.65
N VAL A 498 -9.48 22.80 11.59
CA VAL A 498 -8.08 22.94 11.20
C VAL A 498 -7.99 22.92 9.68
N ASP A 499 -7.11 23.74 9.12
CA ASP A 499 -6.84 23.85 7.68
C ASP A 499 -5.35 23.60 7.39
N GLY A 500 -4.98 23.38 6.13
CA GLY A 500 -3.60 23.17 5.68
C GLY A 500 -3.01 21.80 6.03
N LEU A 501 -3.85 20.77 6.11
CA LEU A 501 -3.44 19.38 6.24
C LEU A 501 -3.01 18.82 4.87
N GLU A 502 -2.00 17.96 4.86
CA GLU A 502 -1.47 17.33 3.64
C GLU A 502 -2.23 16.02 3.37
N LEU A 503 -3.41 16.15 2.75
CA LEU A 503 -4.39 15.08 2.52
C LEU A 503 -4.71 14.92 1.04
N GLY A 504 -5.32 13.78 0.69
CA GLY A 504 -6.00 13.57 -0.59
C GLY A 504 -5.08 13.11 -1.70
N SER A 505 -4.29 12.06 -1.43
CA SER A 505 -3.49 11.41 -2.47
C SER A 505 -4.40 10.94 -3.60
N VAL A 506 -4.04 11.30 -4.83
CA VAL A 506 -4.89 11.05 -6.00
C VAL A 506 -4.82 9.56 -6.40
N ALA A 507 -5.96 8.96 -6.71
CA ALA A 507 -6.03 7.60 -7.25
C ALA A 507 -5.50 7.51 -8.69
N PRO A 508 -4.88 6.39 -9.11
CA PRO A 508 -4.78 6.03 -10.52
C PRO A 508 -6.17 5.75 -11.12
N ALA A 509 -6.25 5.59 -12.45
CA ALA A 509 -7.49 5.18 -13.10
C ALA A 509 -7.90 3.75 -12.68
N ASP A 510 -9.20 3.45 -12.78
CA ASP A 510 -9.79 2.11 -12.62
C ASP A 510 -9.62 1.44 -11.24
N VAL A 511 -9.20 2.19 -10.22
CA VAL A 511 -9.26 1.80 -8.80
C VAL A 511 -10.26 2.69 -8.05
N PRO A 512 -10.59 2.40 -6.77
CA PRO A 512 -11.46 3.27 -5.99
C PRO A 512 -10.96 4.72 -5.97
N PRO A 513 -11.82 5.72 -6.24
CA PRO A 513 -11.40 7.12 -6.37
C PRO A 513 -10.91 7.72 -5.06
N THR A 514 -11.25 7.09 -3.93
CA THR A 514 -10.73 7.46 -2.61
C THR A 514 -9.25 7.18 -2.49
N TRP A 515 -8.68 6.23 -3.24
CA TRP A 515 -7.30 5.72 -3.07
C TRP A 515 -7.03 5.27 -1.63
N GLY A 516 -6.63 6.19 -0.74
CA GLY A 516 -6.58 6.04 0.70
C GLY A 516 -7.60 6.94 1.40
N LEU A 517 -8.23 6.46 2.48
CA LEU A 517 -9.30 7.20 3.16
C LEU A 517 -8.79 7.85 4.45
N ASN A 518 -8.31 9.10 4.39
CA ASN A 518 -7.72 9.76 5.56
C ASN A 518 -8.67 9.73 6.77
N GLY A 519 -8.19 9.17 7.88
CA GLY A 519 -8.99 8.89 9.06
C GLY A 519 -8.97 10.04 10.06
N VAL A 520 -9.99 10.07 10.92
CA VAL A 520 -10.04 10.92 12.12
C VAL A 520 -10.53 10.12 13.31
N ALA A 521 -9.88 10.27 14.45
CA ALA A 521 -10.29 9.64 15.71
C ALA A 521 -10.22 10.62 16.88
N VAL A 522 -11.21 10.54 17.77
CA VAL A 522 -11.29 11.36 18.99
C VAL A 522 -11.05 10.46 20.20
N SER A 523 -10.10 10.84 21.05
CA SER A 523 -9.86 10.12 22.30
C SER A 523 -10.76 10.61 23.42
N SER A 524 -10.83 9.84 24.51
CA SER A 524 -11.59 10.21 25.70
C SER A 524 -11.09 11.49 26.39
N SER A 525 -9.82 11.86 26.18
CA SER A 525 -9.28 13.13 26.65
C SER A 525 -9.77 14.30 25.78
N GLY A 526 -10.20 14.04 24.54
CA GLY A 526 -10.53 15.03 23.53
C GLY A 526 -9.38 15.32 22.57
N ALA A 527 -8.27 14.59 22.61
CA ALA A 527 -7.28 14.70 21.53
C ALA A 527 -7.89 14.20 20.22
N ILE A 528 -7.64 14.92 19.12
CA ILE A 528 -8.05 14.52 17.77
C ILE A 528 -6.81 14.04 17.02
N TYR A 529 -6.88 12.85 16.44
CA TYR A 529 -5.83 12.24 15.63
C TYR A 529 -6.28 12.17 14.17
N ILE A 530 -5.39 12.51 13.25
CA ILE A 530 -5.68 12.55 11.81
C ILE A 530 -4.49 11.95 11.04
N THR A 531 -4.76 11.09 10.07
CA THR A 531 -3.73 10.64 9.12
C THR A 531 -3.59 11.61 7.96
N GLY A 532 -2.36 11.81 7.48
CA GLY A 532 -2.07 12.51 6.23
C GLY A 532 -1.26 11.64 5.29
N ASP A 533 -1.89 11.29 4.17
CA ASP A 533 -1.43 10.34 3.17
C ASP A 533 -0.50 10.93 2.12
N VAL A 534 -0.40 12.26 1.98
CA VAL A 534 0.49 12.88 0.98
C VAL A 534 1.95 12.87 1.43
N THR A 535 2.21 13.10 2.72
CA THR A 535 3.57 13.22 3.29
C THR A 535 3.86 12.22 4.42
N ASN A 536 3.01 11.20 4.56
CA ASN A 536 3.12 10.14 5.57
C ASN A 536 3.19 10.70 6.99
N VAL A 537 2.13 11.32 7.47
CA VAL A 537 2.11 11.99 8.77
C VAL A 537 0.93 11.57 9.64
N LEU A 538 1.15 11.60 10.96
CA LEU A 538 0.10 11.51 11.97
C LEU A 538 0.02 12.84 12.70
N TYR A 539 -1.11 13.52 12.57
CA TYR A 539 -1.40 14.76 13.28
C TYR A 539 -2.09 14.48 14.61
N ARG A 540 -1.88 15.39 15.56
CA ARG A 540 -2.60 15.48 16.82
C ARG A 540 -3.03 16.93 17.06
N ILE A 541 -4.30 17.13 17.41
CA ILE A 541 -4.85 18.44 17.79
C ILE A 541 -5.18 18.44 19.28
N TRP A 542 -4.48 19.28 20.06
CA TRP A 542 -4.69 19.42 21.51
C TRP A 542 -3.85 20.56 22.14
N PRO A 543 -4.36 21.34 23.12
CA PRO A 543 -5.75 21.39 23.55
C PRO A 543 -6.65 21.96 22.45
N ARG A 544 -7.96 21.80 22.61
CA ARG A 544 -8.94 22.28 21.63
C ARG A 544 -9.17 23.77 21.72
#